data_AF-A0A0Q6CHA8-F1
#
_entry.id   AF-A0A0Q6CHA8-F1
#
_cell.length_a   1.000
_cell.length_b   1.000
_cell.length_c   1.000
_cell.angle_alpha   90.00
_cell.angle_beta   90.00
_cell.angle_gamma   90.00
#
_symmetry.space_group_name_H-M   'P 1'
#
loop_
_entity.id
_entity.type
_entity.pdbx_description
1 polymer ?
#
loop_
_entity_poly.entity_id
_entity_poly.type
_entity_poly.pdbx_seq_one_letter_code
_entity_poly.pdbx_strand_id
1 'polypeptide(L)'
;MAAMSRTERYALALALGLFCFWAGSIGPIEAAGRLDDLRPSLMLDHGAFAAAAAPVSSTLAPGGGAADLPWFLAPLNPRNALLAVHLVGLSIGFGGALILDAWLLSWMVRGRQSQSVGTAFELIGAVVSIGLLLLWISGLGFLILYSLTDPAKLANPKLWGKIGIVSILTLNGFALHRWVMPMTLKDVHQPLFSGATLQARLIGLASGSVSAASWVSAFLLGLLKELNGRIGVLDIVHCWTALLLLAFLGANLLLLARAGFRTVVPAHHPSGLQPS
;
A
#
# COMPACT_ATOMS: atom_id res chain seq x y z
N MET A 1 15.30 28.09 18.60
CA MET A 1 15.77 27.00 17.72
C MET A 1 16.23 25.82 18.59
N ALA A 2 15.40 24.79 18.77
CA ALA A 2 15.95 23.52 19.26
C ALA A 2 16.76 22.93 18.09
N ALA A 3 18.08 23.01 18.18
CA ALA A 3 18.94 22.44 17.15
C ALA A 3 18.60 20.96 17.02
N MET A 4 18.34 20.51 15.78
CA MET A 4 18.20 19.08 15.48
C MET A 4 19.34 18.33 16.17
N SER A 5 19.00 17.28 16.90
CA SER A 5 20.01 16.45 17.55
C SER A 5 20.99 15.93 16.47
N ARG A 6 22.28 15.80 16.79
CA ARG A 6 23.28 15.35 15.80
C ARG A 6 22.86 14.04 15.14
N THR A 7 22.27 13.15 15.94
CA THR A 7 21.71 11.86 15.51
C THR A 7 20.58 11.99 14.49
N GLU A 8 19.69 12.98 14.60
CA GLU A 8 18.63 13.23 13.61
C GLU A 8 19.19 13.69 12.27
N ARG A 9 20.22 14.53 12.29
CA ARG A 9 20.93 14.95 11.08
C ARG A 9 21.64 13.78 10.40
N TYR A 10 22.28 12.91 11.17
CA TYR A 10 22.93 11.72 10.62
C TYR A 10 21.94 10.71 10.03
N ALA A 11 20.80 10.47 10.68
CA ALA A 11 19.79 9.56 10.16
C ALA A 11 19.20 10.04 8.82
N LEU A 12 18.93 11.35 8.70
CA LEU A 12 18.47 11.94 7.43
C LEU A 12 19.55 11.92 6.37
N ALA A 13 20.79 12.26 6.72
CA ALA A 13 21.91 12.24 5.78
C ALA A 13 22.17 10.80 5.28
N LEU A 14 22.04 9.80 6.15
CA LEU A 14 22.14 8.39 5.78
C LEU A 14 20.99 7.97 4.86
N ALA A 15 19.74 8.35 5.19
CA ALA A 15 18.59 8.03 4.36
C ALA A 15 18.63 8.72 2.99
N LEU A 16 19.01 10.00 2.93
CA LEU A 16 19.29 10.71 1.68
C LEU A 16 20.45 10.07 0.93
N GLY A 17 21.53 9.69 1.62
CA GLY A 17 22.69 9.03 1.03
C GLY A 17 22.33 7.68 0.42
N LEU A 18 21.51 6.86 1.11
CA LEU A 18 20.98 5.60 0.58
C LEU A 18 20.02 5.82 -0.58
N PHE A 19 19.19 6.86 -0.55
CA PHE A 19 18.33 7.24 -1.68
C PHE A 19 19.14 7.70 -2.90
N CYS A 20 20.15 8.55 -2.72
CA CYS A 20 21.03 9.01 -3.79
C CYS A 20 21.90 7.87 -4.34
N PHE A 21 22.41 6.98 -3.48
CA PHE A 21 23.12 5.77 -3.88
C PHE A 21 22.21 4.82 -4.66
N TRP A 22 20.98 4.60 -4.18
CA TRP A 22 19.98 3.83 -4.90
C TRP A 22 19.69 4.46 -6.28
N ALA A 23 19.43 5.77 -6.33
CA ALA A 23 19.20 6.51 -7.58
C ALA A 23 20.40 6.46 -8.55
N GLY A 24 21.63 6.38 -8.05
CA GLY A 24 22.83 6.21 -8.87
C GLY A 24 23.16 4.75 -9.23
N SER A 25 22.65 3.77 -8.47
CA SER A 25 22.77 2.33 -8.74
C SER A 25 21.78 1.83 -9.79
N ILE A 26 20.74 2.62 -10.01
CA ILE A 26 19.94 2.57 -11.22
C ILE A 26 20.87 3.03 -12.35
N GLY A 27 21.51 2.08 -13.06
CA GLY A 27 22.11 2.36 -14.36
C GLY A 27 21.08 3.03 -15.29
N PRO A 28 21.49 3.68 -16.39
CA PRO A 28 20.57 4.39 -17.27
C PRO A 28 19.39 3.48 -17.55
N ILE A 29 18.23 3.86 -17.01
CA ILE A 29 17.02 3.08 -17.13
C ILE A 29 16.72 3.03 -18.64
N GLU A 30 17.08 1.93 -19.31
CA GLU A 30 16.52 1.61 -20.63
C GLU A 30 14.99 1.44 -20.57
N ALA A 31 14.35 1.59 -19.40
CA ALA A 31 12.91 1.80 -19.32
C ALA A 31 12.45 3.17 -19.83
N ALA A 32 13.30 4.19 -20.05
CA ALA A 32 12.85 5.39 -20.75
C ALA A 32 12.44 5.07 -22.21
N GLY A 33 13.20 4.21 -22.90
CA GLY A 33 12.81 3.70 -24.23
C GLY A 33 11.66 2.67 -24.20
N ARG A 34 11.43 2.02 -23.05
CA ARG A 34 10.35 1.03 -22.85
C ARG A 34 9.04 1.62 -22.33
N LEU A 35 9.09 2.83 -21.77
CA LEU A 35 7.92 3.62 -21.34
C LEU A 35 7.21 4.25 -22.54
N ASP A 36 7.92 4.55 -23.63
CA ASP A 36 7.30 4.97 -24.90
C ASP A 36 6.46 3.84 -25.53
N ASP A 37 6.82 2.57 -25.30
CA ASP A 37 6.03 1.39 -25.65
C ASP A 37 4.85 1.12 -24.69
N LEU A 38 4.83 1.80 -23.55
CA LEU A 38 3.75 1.83 -22.55
C LEU A 38 2.90 3.08 -22.76
N ARG A 39 2.54 3.38 -24.02
CA ARG A 39 1.43 4.30 -24.28
C ARG A 39 0.21 3.80 -23.49
N PRO A 40 -0.39 4.62 -22.61
CA PRO A 40 -1.67 4.28 -22.02
C PRO A 40 -2.65 4.12 -23.18
N SER A 41 -3.14 2.91 -23.44
CA SER A 41 -4.29 2.66 -24.31
C SER A 41 -5.60 3.15 -23.64
N LEU A 42 -5.52 4.31 -22.98
CA LEU A 42 -6.59 5.14 -22.45
C LEU A 42 -7.11 6.09 -23.54
N MET A 43 -6.89 5.77 -24.82
CA MET A 43 -7.86 6.19 -25.84
C MET A 43 -9.14 5.45 -25.50
N LEU A 44 -10.18 6.20 -25.13
CA LEU A 44 -11.54 5.69 -25.10
C LEU A 44 -11.84 5.10 -26.48
N ASP A 45 -11.76 3.77 -26.59
CA ASP A 45 -12.28 3.09 -27.75
C ASP A 45 -13.81 3.20 -27.68
N HIS A 46 -14.33 4.24 -28.32
CA HIS A 46 -15.77 4.49 -28.42
C HIS A 46 -16.50 3.29 -29.06
N GLY A 47 -15.81 2.49 -29.87
CA GLY A 47 -16.33 1.24 -30.42
C GLY A 47 -16.51 0.15 -29.37
N ALA A 48 -15.56 -0.01 -28.45
CA ALA A 48 -15.67 -0.95 -27.33
C ALA A 48 -16.77 -0.56 -26.33
N PHE A 49 -16.95 0.74 -26.08
CA PHE A 49 -18.05 1.24 -25.22
C PHE A 49 -19.42 1.05 -25.87
N ALA A 50 -19.54 1.29 -27.18
CA ALA A 50 -20.77 1.03 -27.94
C ALA A 50 -21.08 -0.48 -28.04
N ALA A 51 -20.07 -1.33 -28.18
CA ALA A 51 -20.23 -2.79 -28.17
C ALA A 51 -20.65 -3.34 -26.79
N ALA A 52 -20.16 -2.74 -25.70
CA ALA A 52 -20.58 -3.08 -24.34
C ALA A 52 -21.99 -2.55 -23.99
N ALA A 53 -22.45 -1.50 -24.67
CA ALA A 53 -23.79 -0.93 -24.52
C ALA A 53 -24.84 -1.57 -25.46
N ALA A 54 -24.43 -2.45 -26.37
CA ALA A 54 -25.34 -3.16 -27.24
C ALA A 54 -26.19 -4.15 -26.41
N PRO A 55 -27.53 -4.15 -26.54
CA PRO A 55 -28.36 -5.12 -25.86
C PRO A 55 -27.97 -6.53 -26.30
N VAL A 56 -27.64 -7.39 -25.33
CA VAL A 56 -27.36 -8.81 -25.56
C VAL A 56 -28.59 -9.42 -26.21
N SER A 57 -28.55 -9.56 -27.53
CA SER A 57 -29.61 -10.20 -28.28
C SER A 57 -29.50 -11.70 -28.01
N SER A 58 -30.46 -12.23 -27.25
CA SER A 58 -30.62 -13.66 -26.99
C SER A 58 -31.05 -14.37 -28.27
N THR A 59 -30.11 -14.66 -29.17
CA THR A 59 -30.34 -15.59 -30.28
C THR A 59 -30.37 -17.00 -29.70
N LEU A 60 -31.59 -17.48 -29.48
CA LEU A 60 -31.94 -18.83 -29.08
C LEU A 60 -31.36 -19.85 -30.06
N ALA A 61 -30.46 -20.71 -29.59
CA ALA A 61 -30.11 -21.97 -30.23
C ALA A 61 -30.72 -23.12 -29.41
N PRO A 62 -31.41 -24.09 -30.01
CA PRO A 62 -32.04 -25.18 -29.28
C PRO A 62 -30.99 -26.26 -28.97
N GLY A 63 -30.54 -26.29 -27.72
CA GLY A 63 -29.58 -27.29 -27.24
C GLY A 63 -29.43 -27.20 -25.73
N GLY A 64 -30.33 -27.87 -25.01
CA GLY A 64 -30.42 -27.84 -23.55
C GLY A 64 -29.13 -28.27 -22.87
N GLY A 65 -28.45 -27.34 -22.23
CA GLY A 65 -27.30 -27.61 -21.37
C GLY A 65 -26.73 -26.33 -20.79
N ALA A 66 -26.91 -26.12 -19.47
CA ALA A 66 -26.37 -25.05 -18.60
C ALA A 66 -26.46 -23.58 -19.05
N ALA A 67 -26.69 -23.30 -20.33
CA ALA A 67 -26.81 -21.99 -20.96
C ALA A 67 -28.24 -21.42 -20.87
N ASP A 68 -29.23 -22.28 -20.57
CA ASP A 68 -30.63 -21.90 -20.34
C ASP A 68 -30.92 -21.56 -18.87
N LEU A 69 -29.91 -21.66 -18.00
CA LEU A 69 -30.07 -21.25 -16.60
C LEU A 69 -30.11 -19.72 -16.55
N PRO A 70 -31.05 -19.11 -15.79
CA PRO A 70 -31.04 -17.68 -15.52
C PRO A 70 -29.66 -17.21 -15.10
N TRP A 71 -29.27 -15.98 -15.44
CA TRP A 71 -27.92 -15.45 -15.16
C TRP A 71 -27.48 -15.57 -13.69
N PHE A 72 -28.44 -15.62 -12.74
CA PHE A 72 -28.20 -15.82 -11.31
C PHE A 72 -27.97 -17.30 -10.90
N LEU A 73 -28.21 -18.25 -11.80
CA LEU A 73 -27.96 -19.69 -11.66
C LEU A 73 -26.78 -20.18 -12.52
N ALA A 74 -26.10 -19.29 -13.25
CA ALA A 74 -24.93 -19.65 -14.04
C ALA A 74 -23.83 -20.26 -13.13
N PRO A 75 -23.25 -21.43 -13.48
CA PRO A 75 -22.26 -22.09 -12.65
C PRO A 75 -21.01 -21.21 -12.46
N LEU A 76 -20.59 -21.04 -11.21
CA LEU A 76 -19.43 -20.23 -10.86
C LEU A 76 -18.15 -20.88 -11.42
N ASN A 77 -17.55 -20.25 -12.42
CA ASN A 77 -16.22 -20.64 -12.89
C ASN A 77 -15.20 -20.46 -11.74
N PRO A 78 -14.36 -21.47 -11.41
CA PRO A 78 -13.38 -21.39 -10.33
C PRO A 78 -12.48 -20.15 -10.42
N ARG A 79 -12.10 -19.75 -11.64
CA ARG A 79 -11.32 -18.54 -11.88
C ARG A 79 -12.05 -17.27 -11.45
N ASN A 80 -13.35 -17.18 -11.75
CA ASN A 80 -14.17 -16.03 -11.43
C ASN A 80 -14.47 -15.97 -9.92
N ALA A 81 -14.67 -17.12 -9.27
CA ALA A 81 -14.80 -17.22 -7.82
C ALA A 81 -13.52 -16.72 -7.11
N LEU A 82 -12.35 -17.18 -7.54
CA LEU A 82 -11.06 -16.71 -7.03
C LEU A 82 -10.87 -15.20 -7.25
N LEU A 83 -11.24 -14.70 -8.43
CA LEU A 83 -11.18 -13.27 -8.74
C LEU A 83 -12.08 -12.44 -7.82
N ALA A 84 -13.31 -12.89 -7.60
CA ALA A 84 -14.25 -12.21 -6.70
C ALA A 84 -13.68 -12.13 -5.28
N VAL A 85 -13.20 -13.24 -4.73
CA VAL A 85 -12.56 -13.27 -3.40
C VAL A 85 -11.33 -12.36 -3.36
N HIS A 86 -10.50 -12.38 -4.41
CA HIS A 86 -9.31 -11.53 -4.49
C HIS A 86 -9.66 -10.05 -4.50
N LEU A 87 -10.68 -9.64 -5.25
CA LEU A 87 -11.13 -8.24 -5.35
C LEU A 87 -11.79 -7.76 -4.06
N VAL A 88 -12.56 -8.61 -3.37
CA VAL A 88 -13.09 -8.30 -2.04
C VAL A 88 -11.94 -8.12 -1.05
N GLY A 89 -10.99 -9.06 -1.02
CA GLY A 89 -9.79 -8.96 -0.18
C GLY A 89 -8.97 -7.71 -0.45
N LEU A 90 -8.76 -7.37 -1.73
CA LEU A 90 -8.09 -6.15 -2.16
C LEU A 90 -8.83 -4.90 -1.69
N SER A 91 -10.15 -4.84 -1.89
CA SER A 91 -10.94 -3.64 -1.57
C SER A 91 -10.95 -3.34 -0.08
N ILE A 92 -11.12 -4.39 0.75
CA ILE A 92 -11.15 -4.27 2.21
C ILE A 92 -9.73 -4.03 2.75
N GLY A 93 -8.74 -4.82 2.29
CA GLY A 93 -7.35 -4.73 2.73
C GLY A 93 -6.70 -3.40 2.36
N PHE A 94 -6.69 -3.07 1.07
CA PHE A 94 -6.08 -1.85 0.57
C PHE A 94 -6.84 -0.60 1.04
N GLY A 95 -8.18 -0.61 0.97
CA GLY A 95 -8.99 0.50 1.44
C GLY A 95 -8.79 0.78 2.93
N GLY A 96 -8.79 -0.26 3.76
CA GLY A 96 -8.50 -0.13 5.19
C GLY A 96 -7.08 0.40 5.45
N ALA A 97 -6.09 -0.10 4.72
CA ALA A 97 -4.71 0.37 4.85
C ALA A 97 -4.56 1.86 4.51
N LEU A 98 -5.19 2.34 3.43
CA LEU A 98 -5.19 3.76 3.07
C LEU A 98 -5.84 4.64 4.15
N ILE A 99 -6.91 4.16 4.79
CA ILE A 99 -7.56 4.89 5.91
C ILE A 99 -6.61 4.99 7.10
N LEU A 100 -5.97 3.87 7.49
CA LEU A 100 -4.99 3.85 8.59
C LEU A 100 -3.80 4.76 8.30
N ASP A 101 -3.27 4.73 7.08
CA ASP A 101 -2.16 5.57 6.64
C ASP A 101 -2.56 7.06 6.66
N ALA A 102 -3.77 7.39 6.20
CA ALA A 102 -4.30 8.76 6.25
C ALA A 102 -4.47 9.26 7.70
N TRP A 103 -4.91 8.40 8.62
CA TRP A 103 -4.99 8.73 10.04
C TRP A 103 -3.61 8.89 10.68
N LEU A 104 -2.64 8.05 10.30
CA LEU A 104 -1.25 8.17 10.76
C LEU A 104 -0.64 9.50 10.28
N LEU A 105 -0.80 9.85 9.02
CA LEU A 105 -0.37 11.14 8.46
C LEU A 105 -1.07 12.32 9.14
N SER A 106 -2.39 12.23 9.34
CA SER A 106 -3.16 13.22 10.10
C SER A 106 -2.65 13.36 11.53
N TRP A 107 -2.25 12.25 12.18
CA TRP A 107 -1.65 12.27 13.50
C TRP A 107 -0.26 12.92 13.47
N MET A 108 0.55 12.66 12.45
CA MET A 108 1.84 13.34 12.27
C MET A 108 1.68 14.85 12.08
N VAL A 109 0.62 15.31 11.39
CA VAL A 109 0.34 16.73 11.14
C VAL A 109 -0.34 17.42 12.33
N ARG A 110 -1.30 16.76 13.00
CA ARG A 110 -2.07 17.35 14.12
C ARG A 110 -1.43 17.08 15.49
N GLY A 111 -0.77 15.95 15.67
CA GLY A 111 0.02 15.54 16.84
C GLY A 111 -0.82 15.19 18.04
N ARG A 112 -2.07 14.82 17.78
CA ARG A 112 -3.00 14.20 18.68
C ARG A 112 -4.11 13.56 17.84
N GLN A 113 -4.69 12.50 18.36
CA GLN A 113 -5.91 11.88 17.87
C GLN A 113 -6.90 11.69 19.02
N SER A 114 -8.16 11.40 18.70
CA SER A 114 -9.16 11.06 19.71
C SER A 114 -9.06 9.58 20.11
N GLN A 115 -9.49 9.24 21.32
CA GLN A 115 -9.58 7.86 21.80
C GLN A 115 -10.39 6.96 20.85
N SER A 116 -11.47 7.49 20.27
CA SER A 116 -12.31 6.78 19.29
C SER A 116 -11.54 6.40 18.01
N VAL A 117 -10.58 7.22 17.58
CA VAL A 117 -9.71 6.90 16.44
C VAL A 117 -8.74 5.78 16.80
N GLY A 118 -8.25 5.72 18.04
CA GLY A 118 -7.40 4.63 18.52
C GLY A 118 -8.11 3.27 18.46
N THR A 119 -9.33 3.18 19.00
CA THR A 119 -10.14 1.95 18.91
C THR A 119 -10.48 1.58 17.47
N ALA A 120 -10.80 2.57 16.63
CA ALA A 120 -11.05 2.33 15.22
C ALA A 120 -9.79 1.85 14.47
N PHE A 121 -8.59 2.27 14.91
CA PHE A 121 -7.31 1.82 14.34
C PHE A 121 -7.13 0.31 14.51
N GLU A 122 -7.45 -0.23 15.69
CA GLU A 122 -7.38 -1.68 15.96
C GLU A 122 -8.41 -2.46 15.13
N LEU A 123 -9.66 -1.96 15.09
CA LEU A 123 -10.72 -2.58 14.31
C LEU A 123 -10.38 -2.63 12.82
N ILE A 124 -9.97 -1.49 12.25
CA ILE A 124 -9.60 -1.41 10.84
C ILE A 124 -8.34 -2.25 10.58
N GLY A 125 -7.37 -2.28 11.50
CA GLY A 125 -6.20 -3.16 11.39
C GLY A 125 -6.57 -4.65 11.32
N ALA A 126 -7.56 -5.09 12.10
CA ALA A 126 -8.10 -6.45 12.00
C ALA A 126 -8.79 -6.70 10.66
N VAL A 127 -9.57 -5.72 10.17
CA VAL A 127 -10.22 -5.77 8.85
C VAL A 127 -9.19 -5.86 7.72
N VAL A 128 -8.09 -5.10 7.80
CA VAL A 128 -6.97 -5.17 6.85
C VAL A 128 -6.32 -6.56 6.87
N SER A 129 -6.15 -7.14 8.05
CA SER A 129 -5.60 -8.49 8.22
C SER A 129 -6.49 -9.57 7.57
N ILE A 130 -7.82 -9.43 7.70
CA ILE A 130 -8.78 -10.30 7.01
C ILE A 130 -8.67 -10.12 5.49
N GLY A 131 -8.59 -8.88 5.02
CA GLY A 131 -8.38 -8.58 3.59
C GLY A 131 -7.11 -9.24 3.05
N LEU A 132 -6.00 -9.16 3.79
CA LEU A 132 -4.74 -9.81 3.44
C LEU A 132 -4.83 -11.34 3.44
N LEU A 133 -5.57 -11.93 4.38
CA LEU A 133 -5.84 -13.37 4.38
C LEU A 133 -6.62 -13.80 3.12
N LEU A 134 -7.66 -13.06 2.73
CA LEU A 134 -8.41 -13.33 1.51
C LEU A 134 -7.53 -13.21 0.25
N LEU A 135 -6.62 -12.24 0.22
CA LEU A 135 -5.63 -12.10 -0.86
C LEU A 135 -4.69 -13.29 -0.95
N TRP A 136 -4.22 -13.83 0.18
CA TRP A 136 -3.39 -15.03 0.22
C TRP A 136 -4.15 -16.28 -0.25
N ILE A 137 -5.34 -16.52 0.29
CA ILE A 137 -6.16 -17.68 -0.07
C ILE A 137 -6.45 -17.66 -1.59
N SER A 138 -6.93 -16.53 -2.10
CA SER A 138 -7.22 -16.39 -3.53
C SER A 138 -5.96 -16.40 -4.41
N GLY A 139 -4.87 -15.78 -3.95
CA GLY A 139 -3.58 -15.75 -4.65
C GLY A 139 -2.97 -17.14 -4.82
N LEU A 140 -2.91 -17.92 -3.74
CA LEU A 140 -2.48 -19.32 -3.78
C LEU A 140 -3.43 -20.17 -4.64
N GLY A 141 -4.74 -19.92 -4.55
CA GLY A 141 -5.72 -20.54 -5.44
C GLY A 141 -5.45 -20.27 -6.92
N PHE A 142 -5.06 -19.05 -7.29
CA PHE A 142 -4.63 -18.74 -8.66
C PHE A 142 -3.35 -19.49 -9.07
N LEU A 143 -2.37 -19.64 -8.17
CA LEU A 143 -1.15 -20.41 -8.48
C LEU A 143 -1.46 -21.88 -8.76
N ILE A 144 -2.30 -22.49 -7.92
CA ILE A 144 -2.74 -23.87 -8.11
C ILE A 144 -3.51 -23.99 -9.43
N LEU A 145 -4.46 -23.08 -9.69
CA LEU A 145 -5.22 -23.09 -10.94
C LEU A 145 -4.31 -22.95 -12.17
N TYR A 146 -3.32 -22.05 -12.13
CA TYR A 146 -2.34 -21.91 -13.22
C TYR A 146 -1.48 -23.15 -13.38
N SER A 147 -1.03 -23.81 -12.31
CA SER A 147 -0.28 -25.07 -12.44
C SER A 147 -1.06 -26.19 -13.13
N LEU A 148 -2.40 -26.17 -13.04
CA LEU A 148 -3.25 -27.20 -13.63
C LEU A 148 -3.72 -26.84 -15.05
N THR A 149 -3.87 -25.55 -15.35
CA THR A 149 -4.50 -25.08 -16.61
C THR A 149 -3.54 -24.44 -17.59
N ASP A 150 -2.51 -23.74 -17.11
CA ASP A 150 -1.53 -23.04 -17.95
C ASP A 150 -0.25 -22.74 -17.15
N PRO A 151 0.65 -23.72 -16.99
CA PRO A 151 1.86 -23.60 -16.19
C PRO A 151 2.81 -22.49 -16.69
N ALA A 152 2.76 -22.14 -17.98
CA ALA A 152 3.59 -21.09 -18.55
C ALA A 152 3.34 -19.72 -17.88
N LYS A 153 2.13 -19.48 -17.36
CA LYS A 153 1.81 -18.27 -16.58
C LYS A 153 2.62 -18.14 -15.29
N LEU A 154 3.09 -19.25 -14.72
CA LEU A 154 3.91 -19.25 -13.50
C LEU A 154 5.33 -18.74 -13.77
N ALA A 155 5.80 -18.76 -15.02
CA ALA A 155 7.10 -18.21 -15.38
C ALA A 155 7.11 -16.67 -15.46
N ASN A 156 5.95 -16.01 -15.34
CA ASN A 156 5.84 -14.56 -15.45
C ASN A 156 6.57 -13.86 -14.27
N PRO A 157 7.65 -13.09 -14.52
CA PRO A 157 8.40 -12.40 -13.46
C PRO A 157 7.52 -11.49 -12.60
N LYS A 158 6.52 -10.87 -13.21
CA LYS A 158 5.59 -9.97 -12.51
C LYS A 158 4.79 -10.67 -11.42
N LEU A 159 4.44 -11.94 -11.63
CA LEU A 159 3.72 -12.75 -10.63
C LEU A 159 4.57 -12.92 -9.37
N TRP A 160 5.84 -13.29 -9.54
CA TRP A 160 6.78 -13.48 -8.44
C TRP A 160 7.12 -12.18 -7.72
N GLY A 161 7.25 -11.06 -8.46
CA GLY A 161 7.38 -9.73 -7.86
C GLY A 161 6.19 -9.41 -6.94
N LYS A 162 4.96 -9.70 -7.38
CA LYS A 162 3.75 -9.50 -6.56
C LYS A 162 3.77 -10.35 -5.29
N ILE A 163 4.11 -11.63 -5.40
CA ILE A 163 4.20 -12.56 -4.26
C ILE A 163 5.24 -12.07 -3.25
N GLY A 164 6.43 -11.65 -3.73
CA GLY A 164 7.49 -11.13 -2.88
C GLY A 164 7.05 -9.88 -2.09
N ILE A 165 6.44 -8.90 -2.77
CA ILE A 165 5.93 -7.69 -2.13
C ILE A 165 4.84 -8.02 -1.10
N VAL A 166 3.87 -8.88 -1.44
CA VAL A 166 2.80 -9.29 -0.51
C VAL A 166 3.35 -10.07 0.69
N SER A 167 4.41 -10.86 0.50
CA SER A 167 5.12 -11.54 1.59
C SER A 167 5.78 -10.56 2.55
N ILE A 168 6.52 -9.58 2.03
CA ILE A 168 7.13 -8.51 2.85
C ILE A 168 6.05 -7.71 3.58
N LEU A 169 4.94 -7.38 2.91
CA LEU A 169 3.79 -6.72 3.51
C LEU A 169 3.20 -7.52 4.67
N THR A 170 3.10 -8.84 4.53
CA THR A 170 2.57 -9.74 5.57
C THR A 170 3.48 -9.78 6.80
N LEU A 171 4.79 -9.90 6.58
CA LEU A 171 5.78 -9.85 7.67
C LEU A 171 5.76 -8.48 8.37
N ASN A 172 5.64 -7.40 7.61
CA ASN A 172 5.52 -6.05 8.15
C ASN A 172 4.24 -5.88 8.97
N GLY A 173 3.10 -6.43 8.53
CA GLY A 173 1.85 -6.43 9.28
C GLY A 173 2.01 -7.10 10.65
N PHE A 174 2.69 -8.25 10.71
CA PHE A 174 3.00 -8.91 11.97
C PHE A 174 3.87 -8.04 12.90
N ALA A 175 4.91 -7.42 12.34
CA ALA A 175 5.78 -6.50 13.08
C ALA A 175 5.02 -5.27 13.62
N LEU A 176 4.08 -4.73 12.84
CA LEU A 176 3.22 -3.61 13.26
C LEU A 176 2.39 -3.97 14.48
N HIS A 177 1.67 -5.09 14.44
CA HIS A 177 0.82 -5.53 15.54
C HIS A 177 1.63 -5.87 16.80
N ARG A 178 2.83 -6.44 16.64
CA ARG A 178 3.63 -6.91 17.79
C ARG A 178 4.44 -5.81 18.48
N TRP A 179 4.91 -4.82 17.73
CA TRP A 179 5.88 -3.82 18.23
C TRP A 179 5.40 -2.38 18.07
N VAL A 180 4.90 -2.00 16.89
CA VAL A 180 4.60 -0.58 16.60
C VAL A 180 3.31 -0.15 17.27
N MET A 181 2.21 -0.90 17.11
CA MET A 181 0.91 -0.56 17.68
C MET A 181 0.93 -0.46 19.22
N PRO A 182 1.51 -1.42 19.98
CA PRO A 182 1.61 -1.29 21.43
C PRO A 182 2.44 -0.10 21.88
N MET A 183 3.32 0.43 21.03
CA MET A 183 4.09 1.62 21.35
C MET A 183 3.32 2.90 21.05
N THR A 184 2.65 2.97 19.89
CA THR A 184 2.00 4.19 19.43
C THR A 184 0.62 4.39 20.05
N LEU A 185 -0.19 3.35 20.20
CA LEU A 185 -1.59 3.46 20.63
C LEU A 185 -1.78 3.59 22.15
N LYS A 186 -0.70 3.56 22.95
CA LYS A 186 -0.75 3.72 24.42
C LYS A 186 -1.36 5.05 24.85
N ASP A 187 -1.05 6.13 24.14
CA ASP A 187 -1.58 7.46 24.40
C ASP A 187 -1.77 8.21 23.09
N VAL A 188 -2.99 8.13 22.55
CA VAL A 188 -3.34 8.77 21.27
C VAL A 188 -3.47 10.29 21.38
N HIS A 189 -3.53 10.84 22.59
CA HIS A 189 -3.61 12.29 22.80
C HIS A 189 -2.26 12.98 22.68
N GLN A 190 -1.18 12.21 22.80
CA GLN A 190 0.18 12.69 22.61
C GLN A 190 0.56 12.72 21.12
N PRO A 191 1.59 13.51 20.76
CA PRO A 191 2.21 13.40 19.45
C PRO A 191 2.65 11.97 19.16
N LEU A 192 2.51 11.53 17.91
CA LEU A 192 3.01 10.24 17.46
C LEU A 192 4.51 10.11 17.82
N PHE A 193 4.87 9.02 18.48
CA PHE A 193 6.22 8.74 19.00
C PHE A 193 6.69 9.67 20.13
N SER A 194 5.78 10.33 20.85
CA SER A 194 6.13 11.08 22.07
C SER A 194 6.80 10.17 23.10
N GLY A 195 7.97 10.56 23.59
CA GLY A 195 8.77 9.76 24.53
C GLY A 195 9.42 8.50 23.95
N ALA A 196 9.26 8.23 22.63
CA ALA A 196 9.90 7.10 21.99
C ALA A 196 11.38 7.37 21.71
N THR A 197 12.20 6.32 21.77
CA THR A 197 13.59 6.40 21.32
C THR A 197 13.64 6.67 19.81
N LEU A 198 14.76 7.25 19.34
CA LEU A 198 14.98 7.46 17.91
C LEU A 198 14.83 6.15 17.12
N GLN A 199 15.38 5.07 17.64
CA GLN A 199 15.28 3.75 17.01
C GLN A 199 13.83 3.32 16.84
N ALA A 200 13.01 3.44 17.88
CA ALA A 200 11.62 3.00 17.83
C ALA A 200 10.77 3.90 16.91
N ARG A 201 11.07 5.20 16.85
CA ARG A 201 10.50 6.12 15.86
C ARG A 201 10.85 5.70 14.43
N LEU A 202 12.12 5.43 14.16
CA LEU A 202 12.57 5.01 12.82
C LEU A 202 11.94 3.68 12.41
N ILE A 203 11.83 2.72 13.33
CA ILE A 203 11.14 1.44 13.08
C ILE A 203 9.67 1.67 12.74
N GLY A 204 8.96 2.52 13.49
CA GLY A 204 7.57 2.85 13.22
C GLY A 204 7.37 3.50 11.84
N LEU A 205 8.23 4.46 11.49
CA LEU A 205 8.19 5.14 10.19
C LEU A 205 8.54 4.19 9.03
N ALA A 206 9.57 3.36 9.20
CA ALA A 206 9.95 2.36 8.21
C ALA A 206 8.80 1.38 7.97
N SER A 207 8.16 0.92 9.05
CA SER A 207 7.06 -0.03 8.97
C SER A 207 5.81 0.56 8.29
N GLY A 208 5.46 1.82 8.59
CA GLY A 208 4.41 2.53 7.85
C GLY A 208 4.75 2.72 6.37
N SER A 209 6.01 3.04 6.06
CA SER A 209 6.47 3.23 4.67
C SER A 209 6.46 1.93 3.86
N VAL A 210 6.88 0.82 4.47
CA VAL A 210 6.79 -0.53 3.87
C VAL A 210 5.34 -0.88 3.58
N SER A 211 4.42 -0.61 4.52
CA SER A 211 2.99 -0.84 4.34
C SER A 211 2.46 -0.07 3.12
N ALA A 212 2.61 1.25 3.13
CA ALA A 212 2.10 2.13 2.06
C ALA A 212 2.66 1.76 0.68
N ALA A 213 3.99 1.60 0.57
CA ALA A 213 4.64 1.28 -0.70
C ALA A 213 4.23 -0.10 -1.23
N SER A 214 4.10 -1.10 -0.35
CA SER A 214 3.76 -2.47 -0.76
C SER A 214 2.31 -2.59 -1.21
N TRP A 215 1.37 -1.95 -0.50
CA TRP A 215 -0.03 -1.92 -0.88
C TRP A 215 -0.24 -1.26 -2.26
N VAL A 216 0.33 -0.07 -2.45
CA VAL A 216 0.24 0.67 -3.72
C VAL A 216 0.89 -0.15 -4.85
N SER A 217 2.08 -0.72 -4.61
CA SER A 217 2.76 -1.53 -5.62
C SER A 217 1.97 -2.79 -6.00
N ALA A 218 1.45 -3.54 -5.02
CA ALA A 218 0.66 -4.73 -5.27
C ALA A 218 -0.63 -4.43 -6.03
N PHE A 219 -1.28 -3.29 -5.73
CA PHE A 219 -2.44 -2.78 -6.46
C PHE A 219 -2.09 -2.45 -7.92
N LEU A 220 -1.07 -1.62 -8.14
CA LEU A 220 -0.64 -1.20 -9.49
C LEU A 220 -0.19 -2.38 -10.34
N LEU A 221 0.59 -3.31 -9.78
CA LEU A 221 0.96 -4.54 -10.48
C LEU A 221 -0.27 -5.41 -10.80
N GLY A 222 -1.30 -5.39 -9.96
CA GLY A 222 -2.58 -6.04 -10.25
C GLY A 222 -3.34 -5.40 -11.42
N LEU A 223 -3.27 -4.08 -11.54
CA LEU A 223 -3.99 -3.29 -12.53
C LEU A 223 -3.32 -3.30 -13.92
N LEU A 224 -2.00 -3.09 -13.96
CA LEU A 224 -1.23 -2.82 -15.18
C LEU A 224 -0.88 -4.12 -15.93
N LYS A 225 -1.84 -4.67 -16.70
CA LYS A 225 -1.68 -5.93 -17.45
C LYS A 225 -0.60 -5.86 -18.53
N GLU A 226 -0.30 -4.67 -19.02
CA GLU A 226 0.69 -4.35 -20.06
C GLU A 226 2.10 -4.76 -19.61
N LEU A 227 2.35 -4.82 -18.31
CA LEU A 227 3.62 -5.22 -17.73
C LEU A 227 3.88 -6.74 -17.77
N ASN A 228 2.87 -7.55 -18.10
CA ASN A 228 3.01 -9.01 -18.13
C ASN A 228 4.06 -9.43 -19.18
N GLY A 229 5.12 -10.10 -18.73
CA GLY A 229 6.21 -10.54 -19.61
C GLY A 229 7.13 -9.43 -20.13
N ARG A 230 6.88 -8.15 -19.76
CA ARG A 230 7.68 -7.01 -20.22
C ARG A 230 8.69 -6.50 -19.18
N ILE A 231 8.45 -6.74 -17.89
CA ILE A 231 9.32 -6.27 -16.81
C ILE A 231 9.90 -7.44 -16.03
N GLY A 232 11.16 -7.30 -15.59
CA GLY A 232 11.82 -8.27 -14.72
C GLY A 232 11.42 -8.13 -13.25
N VAL A 233 11.73 -9.15 -12.44
CA VAL A 233 11.54 -9.08 -10.97
C VAL A 233 12.39 -7.96 -10.37
N LEU A 234 13.62 -7.77 -10.85
CA LEU A 234 14.52 -6.74 -10.33
C LEU A 234 14.00 -5.33 -10.58
N ASP A 235 13.43 -5.06 -11.77
CA ASP A 235 12.81 -3.77 -12.08
C ASP A 235 11.66 -3.45 -11.13
N ILE A 236 10.83 -4.46 -10.81
CA ILE A 236 9.74 -4.34 -9.84
C ILE A 236 10.29 -4.01 -8.45
N VAL A 237 11.33 -4.73 -8.02
CA VAL A 237 11.95 -4.51 -6.71
C VAL A 237 12.54 -3.12 -6.64
N HIS A 238 13.21 -2.63 -7.67
CA HIS A 238 13.74 -1.26 -7.72
C HIS A 238 12.63 -0.23 -7.63
N CYS A 239 11.57 -0.34 -8.43
CA CYS A 239 10.43 0.59 -8.34
C CYS A 239 9.78 0.57 -6.95
N TRP A 240 9.63 -0.61 -6.35
CA TRP A 240 9.09 -0.75 -5.00
C TRP A 240 10.01 -0.14 -3.93
N THR A 241 11.32 -0.37 -4.00
CA THR A 241 12.28 0.25 -3.07
C THR A 241 12.34 1.76 -3.25
N ALA A 242 12.21 2.28 -4.48
CA ALA A 242 12.05 3.70 -4.76
C ALA A 242 10.90 4.30 -3.96
N LEU A 243 9.71 3.69 -4.11
CA LEU A 243 8.48 4.15 -3.50
C LEU A 243 8.56 4.07 -1.97
N LEU A 244 9.17 3.01 -1.44
CA LEU A 244 9.45 2.85 -0.01
C LEU A 244 10.35 3.97 0.51
N LEU A 245 11.46 4.25 -0.16
CA LEU A 245 12.39 5.30 0.24
C LEU A 245 11.73 6.68 0.20
N LEU A 246 10.94 6.96 -0.84
CA LEU A 246 10.18 8.20 -0.96
C LEU A 246 9.15 8.35 0.18
N ALA A 247 8.40 7.30 0.49
CA ALA A 247 7.46 7.30 1.60
C ALA A 247 8.18 7.53 2.94
N PHE A 248 9.33 6.88 3.15
CA PHE A 248 10.12 7.01 4.36
C PHE A 248 10.73 8.40 4.52
N LEU A 249 11.33 8.96 3.47
CA LEU A 249 11.87 10.33 3.48
C LEU A 249 10.77 11.34 3.71
N GLY A 250 9.65 11.22 2.98
CA GLY A 250 8.48 12.09 3.13
C GLY A 250 7.96 12.11 4.57
N ALA A 251 7.82 10.94 5.19
CA ALA A 251 7.36 10.81 6.56
C ALA A 251 8.34 11.45 7.58
N ASN A 252 9.66 11.26 7.38
CA ASN A 252 10.67 11.90 8.23
C ASN A 252 10.68 13.44 8.07
N LEU A 253 10.66 13.93 6.82
CA LEU A 253 10.62 15.37 6.53
C LEU A 253 9.38 16.03 7.14
N LEU A 254 8.22 15.36 7.07
CA LEU A 254 6.98 15.84 7.66
C LEU A 254 7.08 16.03 9.18
N LEU A 255 7.69 15.07 9.89
CA LEU A 255 7.88 15.18 11.34
C LEU A 255 8.85 16.31 11.72
N LEU A 256 9.90 16.51 10.93
CA LEU A 256 10.88 17.57 11.18
C LEU A 256 10.30 18.95 10.94
N ALA A 257 9.55 19.12 9.84
CA ALA A 257 8.83 20.35 9.55
C ALA A 257 7.91 20.71 10.73
N ARG A 258 7.16 19.72 11.24
CA ARG A 258 6.27 19.89 12.41
C ARG A 258 7.03 20.28 13.69
N ALA A 259 8.20 19.68 13.94
CA ALA A 259 9.03 20.03 15.08
C ALA A 259 9.54 21.48 15.01
N GLY A 260 9.87 21.96 13.80
CA GLY A 260 10.27 23.35 13.55
C GLY A 260 9.20 24.36 13.96
N PHE A 261 7.94 24.15 13.55
CA PHE A 261 6.83 25.08 13.84
C PHE A 261 6.51 25.23 15.34
N ARG A 262 6.67 24.18 16.15
CA ARG A 262 6.42 24.24 17.60
C ARG A 262 7.39 25.14 18.36
N THR A 263 8.59 25.39 17.83
CA THR A 263 9.58 26.23 18.50
C THR A 263 9.39 27.74 18.25
N VAL A 264 8.48 28.11 17.35
CA VAL A 264 8.25 29.49 16.93
C VAL A 264 7.06 30.14 17.64
N VAL A 265 6.12 29.36 18.18
CA VAL A 265 4.98 29.86 18.97
C VAL A 265 5.16 29.46 20.43
N PRO A 266 5.69 30.34 21.30
CA PRO A 266 5.78 30.05 22.74
C PRO A 266 4.36 29.88 23.30
N ALA A 267 4.19 28.93 24.22
CA ALA A 267 2.99 28.86 25.03
C ALA A 267 2.85 30.19 25.79
N HIS A 268 1.76 30.91 25.53
CA HIS A 268 1.43 32.10 26.29
C HIS A 268 1.12 31.64 27.71
N HIS A 269 2.07 31.79 28.63
CA HIS A 269 1.84 31.57 30.05
C HIS A 269 0.91 32.70 30.50
N PRO A 270 -0.33 32.44 30.94
CA PRO A 270 -1.15 33.48 31.56
C PRO A 270 -0.46 33.85 32.88
N SER A 271 0.29 34.93 32.86
CA SER A 271 0.87 35.54 34.04
C SER A 271 -0.25 36.18 34.87
N GLY A 272 -0.48 35.61 36.06
CA GLY A 272 -0.85 36.36 37.25
C GLY A 272 -2.28 36.88 37.34
N LEU A 273 -3.10 36.17 38.10
CA LEU A 273 -4.00 36.82 39.06
C LEU A 273 -3.79 36.12 40.41
N GLN A 274 -2.94 36.71 41.25
CA GLN A 274 -2.99 36.45 42.69
C GLN A 274 -4.17 37.27 43.25
N PRO A 275 -5.17 36.65 43.90
CA PRO A 275 -6.14 37.41 44.67
C PRO A 275 -5.47 37.88 45.97
N SER A 276 -5.55 39.19 46.19
CA SER A 276 -5.28 39.90 47.45
C SER A 276 -6.28 39.55 48.54
#